data_AF-J8QG33-F1
#
_entry.id   AF-J8QG33-F1
#
_cell.length_a   1.000
_cell.length_b   1.000
_cell.length_c   1.000
_cell.angle_alpha   90.00
_cell.angle_beta   90.00
_cell.angle_gamma   90.00
#
_symmetry.space_group_name_H-M   'P 1'
#
loop_
_entity.id
_entity.type
_entity.pdbx_description
1 polymer ?
#
loop_
_entity_poly.entity_id
_entity_poly.type
_entity_poly.pdbx_seq_one_letter_code
_entity_poly.pdbx_strand_id
1 'polypeptide(L)'
;MREDKIAVKKRLHQDKKIHELSRVKFMQDVVNSKTFKEQPIFDHAHTREFIQSFIERDDAELNELKTKRRSNRPPSNRQVSLQHRRDQELREFSAGFLCPDLSDAKNMEFLRNWNGTFGLLNILRLIRIDDKGEQVLGGNE
;
A
#
# COMPACT_ATOMS: atom_id res chain seq x y z
N MET A 1 -2.47 31.09 -13.69
CA MET A 1 -2.38 31.24 -12.21
C MET A 1 -3.50 30.55 -11.41
N ARG A 2 -4.72 30.33 -11.95
CA ARG A 2 -5.75 29.45 -11.32
C ARG A 2 -5.80 28.05 -11.92
N GLU A 3 -5.72 27.94 -13.24
CA GLU A 3 -5.80 26.66 -13.95
C GLU A 3 -4.68 25.70 -13.57
N ASP A 4 -3.45 26.23 -13.45
CA ASP A 4 -2.28 25.47 -12.99
C ASP A 4 -2.47 24.87 -11.58
N LYS A 5 -2.99 25.67 -10.64
CA LYS A 5 -3.32 25.21 -9.28
C LYS A 5 -4.40 24.12 -9.27
N ILE A 6 -5.40 24.24 -10.14
CA ILE A 6 -6.47 23.23 -10.29
C ILE A 6 -5.89 21.95 -10.87
N ALA A 7 -5.03 22.05 -11.88
CA ALA A 7 -4.35 20.90 -12.49
C ALA A 7 -3.47 20.16 -11.46
N VAL A 8 -2.69 20.89 -10.66
CA VAL A 8 -1.89 20.30 -9.57
C VAL A 8 -2.75 19.57 -8.56
N LYS A 9 -3.85 20.18 -8.08
CA LYS A 9 -4.78 19.53 -7.14
C LYS A 9 -5.38 18.26 -7.72
N LYS A 10 -5.79 18.29 -8.99
CA LYS A 10 -6.36 17.13 -9.69
C LYS A 10 -5.33 15.99 -9.78
N ARG A 11 -4.07 16.30 -10.10
CA ARG A 11 -2.99 15.33 -10.16
C ARG A 11 -2.71 14.69 -8.81
N LEU A 12 -2.63 15.48 -7.75
CA LEU A 12 -2.43 14.98 -6.38
C LEU A 12 -3.57 14.04 -5.95
N HIS A 13 -4.81 14.37 -6.30
CA HIS A 13 -5.96 13.51 -6.01
C HIS A 13 -5.89 12.19 -6.77
N GLN A 14 -5.50 12.22 -8.04
CA GLN A 14 -5.31 11.01 -8.84
C GLN A 14 -4.17 10.15 -8.31
N ASP A 15 -3.06 10.76 -7.90
CA ASP A 15 -1.89 10.05 -7.36
C ASP A 15 -2.23 9.28 -6.08
N LYS A 16 -2.95 9.92 -5.15
CA LYS A 16 -3.47 9.26 -3.94
C LYS A 16 -4.35 8.06 -4.29
N LYS A 17 -5.31 8.26 -5.21
CA LYS A 17 -6.19 7.17 -5.63
C LYS A 17 -5.43 6.02 -6.29
N ILE A 18 -4.41 6.31 -7.10
CA ILE A 18 -3.55 5.29 -7.71
C ILE A 18 -2.78 4.52 -6.64
N HIS A 19 -2.30 5.21 -5.60
CA HIS A 19 -1.62 4.58 -4.48
C HIS A 19 -2.55 3.64 -3.71
N GLU A 20 -3.77 4.09 -3.39
CA GLU A 20 -4.81 3.26 -2.76
C GLU A 20 -5.16 2.03 -3.62
N LEU A 21 -5.37 2.22 -4.93
CA LEU A 21 -5.58 1.12 -5.87
C LEU A 21 -4.43 0.11 -5.85
N SER A 22 -3.19 0.61 -5.86
CA SER A 22 -1.99 -0.24 -5.92
C SER A 22 -1.89 -1.11 -4.67
N ARG A 23 -2.26 -0.58 -3.50
CA ARG A 23 -2.32 -1.35 -2.23
C ARG A 23 -3.33 -2.48 -2.33
N VAL A 24 -4.57 -2.16 -2.69
CA VAL A 24 -5.65 -3.16 -2.79
C VAL A 24 -5.32 -4.19 -3.87
N LYS A 25 -4.70 -3.76 -4.98
CA LYS A 25 -4.29 -4.66 -6.05
C LYS A 25 -3.22 -5.64 -5.61
N PHE A 26 -2.23 -5.17 -4.87
CA PHE A 26 -1.20 -6.04 -4.31
C PHE A 26 -1.79 -7.07 -3.35
N MET A 27 -2.67 -6.63 -2.43
CA MET A 27 -3.33 -7.56 -1.50
C MET A 27 -4.19 -8.58 -2.22
N GLN A 28 -4.94 -8.16 -3.25
CA GLN A 28 -5.69 -9.08 -4.11
C GLN A 28 -4.77 -10.10 -4.80
N ASP A 29 -3.63 -9.66 -5.33
CA ASP A 29 -2.67 -10.55 -6.00
C ASP A 29 -2.10 -11.60 -5.04
N VAL A 30 -1.74 -11.18 -3.83
CA VAL A 30 -1.27 -12.07 -2.76
C VAL A 30 -2.35 -13.09 -2.38
N VAL A 31 -3.59 -12.66 -2.18
CA VAL A 31 -4.72 -13.53 -1.83
C VAL A 31 -5.08 -14.49 -2.97
N ASN A 32 -4.98 -14.04 -4.23
CA ASN A 32 -5.25 -14.86 -5.41
C ASN A 32 -4.07 -15.75 -5.81
N SER A 33 -2.90 -15.58 -5.18
CA SER A 33 -1.74 -16.42 -5.41
C SER A 33 -2.04 -17.88 -5.03
N LYS A 34 -1.38 -18.83 -5.71
CA LYS A 34 -1.62 -20.27 -5.51
C LYS A 34 -1.42 -20.71 -4.06
N THR A 35 -0.57 -20.01 -3.31
CA THR A 35 -0.24 -20.29 -1.91
C THR A 35 -1.40 -20.01 -0.95
N PHE A 36 -2.17 -18.95 -1.22
CA PHE A 36 -3.16 -18.40 -0.30
C PHE A 36 -4.60 -18.48 -0.80
N LYS A 37 -4.79 -18.95 -2.05
CA LYS A 37 -6.11 -19.07 -2.69
C LYS A 37 -7.12 -19.90 -1.89
N GLU A 38 -6.63 -20.95 -1.22
CA GLU A 38 -7.45 -21.86 -0.41
C GLU A 38 -7.82 -21.27 0.96
N GLN A 39 -7.13 -20.22 1.41
CA GLN A 39 -7.45 -19.58 2.70
C GLN A 39 -8.56 -18.55 2.54
N PRO A 40 -9.71 -18.73 3.21
CA PRO A 40 -10.86 -17.84 3.05
C PRO A 40 -10.68 -16.50 3.76
N ILE A 41 -9.96 -16.47 4.88
CA ILE A 41 -9.71 -15.30 5.73
C ILE A 41 -8.28 -15.30 6.24
N PHE A 42 -7.78 -14.12 6.59
CA PHE A 42 -6.48 -13.92 7.21
C PHE A 42 -6.66 -13.17 8.53
N ASP A 43 -5.74 -13.39 9.46
CA ASP A 43 -5.69 -12.58 10.68
C ASP A 43 -4.98 -11.23 10.42
N HIS A 44 -4.96 -10.39 11.44
CA HIS A 44 -4.28 -9.10 11.36
C HIS A 44 -2.74 -9.24 11.30
N ALA A 45 -2.17 -10.35 11.80
CA ALA A 45 -0.74 -10.61 11.73
C ALA A 45 -0.28 -10.86 10.28
N HIS A 46 -1.01 -11.69 9.53
CA HIS A 46 -0.78 -11.88 8.10
C HIS A 46 -1.00 -10.57 7.33
N THR A 47 -1.97 -9.76 7.75
CA THR A 47 -2.23 -8.45 7.12
C THR A 47 -1.03 -7.51 7.30
N ARG A 48 -0.44 -7.48 8.50
CA ARG A 48 0.82 -6.78 8.78
C ARG A 48 1.96 -7.29 7.88
N GLU A 49 2.12 -8.60 7.72
CA GLU A 49 3.14 -9.18 6.84
C GLU A 49 2.96 -8.77 5.37
N PHE A 50 1.72 -8.73 4.88
CA PHE A 50 1.42 -8.29 3.53
C PHE A 50 1.67 -6.79 3.34
N ILE A 51 1.35 -5.96 4.32
CA ILE A 51 1.67 -4.52 4.28
C ILE A 51 3.19 -4.33 4.28
N GLN A 52 3.92 -5.04 5.14
CA GLN A 52 5.38 -4.97 5.18
C GLN A 52 5.98 -5.36 3.83
N SER A 53 5.52 -6.47 3.25
CA SER A 53 5.96 -6.92 1.92
C SER A 53 5.67 -5.90 0.82
N PHE A 54 4.53 -5.19 0.91
CA PHE A 54 4.18 -4.12 -0.02
C PHE A 54 5.15 -2.93 0.08
N ILE A 55 5.55 -2.55 1.30
CA ILE A 55 6.50 -1.46 1.55
C ILE A 55 7.92 -1.86 1.13
N GLU A 56 8.30 -3.12 1.36
CA GLU A 56 9.62 -3.65 1.04
C GLU A 56 9.82 -4.02 -0.42
N ARG A 57 8.78 -3.93 -1.27
CA ARG A 57 8.91 -4.22 -2.72
C ARG A 57 10.02 -3.40 -3.38
N ASP A 58 10.25 -2.19 -2.88
CA ASP A 58 11.22 -1.23 -3.42
C ASP A 58 12.62 -1.44 -2.83
N ASP A 59 12.74 -2.24 -1.77
CA ASP A 59 14.02 -2.49 -1.10
C ASP A 59 14.98 -3.29 -1.96
N ALA A 60 14.47 -4.26 -2.74
CA ALA A 60 15.29 -5.00 -3.69
C ALA A 60 15.93 -4.03 -4.70
N GLU A 61 15.13 -3.14 -5.30
CA GLU A 61 15.62 -2.15 -6.26
C GLU A 61 16.58 -1.14 -5.59
N LEU A 62 16.25 -0.66 -4.39
CA LEU A 62 17.12 0.24 -3.63
C LEU A 62 18.46 -0.41 -3.30
N ASN A 63 18.47 -1.69 -2.93
CA ASN A 63 19.70 -2.41 -2.59
C ASN A 63 20.57 -2.64 -3.84
N GLU A 64 19.96 -2.94 -4.99
CA GLU A 64 20.66 -3.00 -6.26
C GLU A 64 21.29 -1.65 -6.64
N LEU A 65 20.55 -0.56 -6.49
CA LEU A 65 21.06 0.80 -6.76
C LEU A 65 22.20 1.17 -5.80
N LYS A 66 22.10 0.80 -4.52
CA LYS A 66 23.16 0.99 -3.52
C LYS A 66 24.41 0.17 -3.85
N THR A 67 24.25 -1.08 -4.30
CA THR A 67 25.36 -1.97 -4.66
C THR A 67 26.07 -1.50 -5.93
N LYS A 68 25.31 -1.04 -6.94
CA LYS A 68 25.86 -0.47 -8.19
C LYS A 68 26.55 0.89 -7.96
N ARG A 69 26.33 1.53 -6.81
CA ARG A 69 26.92 2.82 -6.44
C ARG A 69 28.34 2.63 -5.91
N ARG A 70 29.33 3.20 -6.61
CA ARG A 70 30.68 3.37 -6.07
C ARG A 70 30.66 4.39 -4.93
N SER A 71 31.46 4.18 -3.87
CA SER A 71 31.45 5.00 -2.64
C SER A 71 31.42 6.52 -2.87
N ASN A 72 32.07 7.00 -3.93
CA ASN A 72 32.23 8.43 -4.22
C ASN A 72 31.20 9.03 -5.20
N ARG A 73 30.09 8.33 -5.54
CA ARG A 73 29.02 8.87 -6.39
C ARG A 73 27.77 9.19 -5.54
N PRO A 74 27.19 10.40 -5.66
CA PRO A 74 25.94 10.74 -4.98
C PRO A 74 24.77 9.86 -5.46
N PRO A 75 23.74 9.67 -4.62
CA PRO A 75 22.56 8.88 -4.98
C PRO A 75 21.82 9.51 -6.16
N SER A 76 21.41 8.68 -7.12
CA SER A 76 20.59 9.12 -8.25
C SER A 76 19.23 9.65 -7.77
N ASN A 77 18.62 10.58 -8.51
CA ASN A 77 17.27 11.07 -8.19
C ASN A 77 16.26 9.93 -7.98
N ARG A 78 16.34 8.87 -8.81
CA ARG A 78 15.51 7.66 -8.65
C ARG A 78 15.68 6.99 -7.29
N GLN A 79 16.92 6.89 -6.79
CA GLN A 79 17.21 6.31 -5.47
C GLN A 79 16.60 7.17 -4.36
N VAL A 80 16.74 8.50 -4.44
CA VAL A 80 16.16 9.43 -3.46
C VAL A 80 14.63 9.34 -3.46
N SER A 81 14.00 9.33 -4.64
CA SER A 81 12.55 9.20 -4.76
C SER A 81 12.02 7.89 -4.20
N LEU A 82 12.68 6.76 -4.50
CA LEU A 82 12.30 5.45 -3.95
C LEU A 82 12.45 5.40 -2.43
N GLN A 83 13.55 5.94 -1.91
CA GLN A 83 13.77 6.01 -0.46
C GLN A 83 12.74 6.90 0.23
N HIS A 84 12.38 8.03 -0.37
CA HIS A 84 11.35 8.92 0.15
C HIS A 84 9.97 8.26 0.14
N ARG A 85 9.63 7.53 -0.93
CA ARG A 85 8.37 6.76 -1.01
C ARG A 85 8.29 5.73 0.10
N ARG A 86 9.33 4.92 0.28
CA ARG A 86 9.42 3.93 1.35
C ARG A 86 9.23 4.57 2.73
N ASP A 87 9.97 5.65 2.99
CA ASP A 87 9.94 6.35 4.28
C ASP A 87 8.56 6.99 4.56
N GLN A 88 7.87 7.46 3.52
CA GLN A 88 6.48 7.90 3.63
C GLN A 88 5.52 6.73 3.94
N GLU A 89 5.66 5.60 3.25
CA GLU A 89 4.82 4.41 3.49
C GLU A 89 5.06 3.82 4.88
N LEU A 90 6.31 3.79 5.37
CA LEU A 90 6.66 3.36 6.73
C LEU A 90 6.07 4.27 7.81
N ARG A 91 6.12 5.59 7.61
CA ARG A 91 5.46 6.54 8.52
C ARG A 91 3.96 6.31 8.57
N GLU A 92 3.34 6.07 7.42
CA GLU A 92 1.91 5.77 7.37
C GLU A 92 1.59 4.44 8.06
N PHE A 93 2.46 3.44 7.92
CA PHE A 93 2.32 2.16 8.61
C PHE A 93 2.37 2.28 10.12
N SER A 94 3.32 3.07 10.64
CA SER A 94 3.38 3.38 12.08
C SER A 94 2.17 4.16 12.59
N ALA A 95 1.49 4.95 11.74
CA ALA A 95 0.33 5.75 12.11
C ALA A 95 -1.02 5.01 11.94
N GLY A 96 -1.03 3.84 11.30
CA GLY A 96 -2.24 3.11 10.93
C GLY A 96 -2.47 3.13 9.43
N PHE A 97 -1.91 2.13 8.74
CA PHE A 97 -2.01 1.97 7.30
C PHE A 97 -3.42 1.57 6.88
N LEU A 98 -3.99 2.28 5.91
CA LEU A 98 -5.30 1.94 5.37
C LEU A 98 -5.19 0.72 4.45
N CYS A 99 -5.87 -0.37 4.83
CA CYS A 99 -5.90 -1.64 4.08
C CYS A 99 -7.28 -2.31 4.15
N PRO A 100 -7.65 -3.15 3.17
CA PRO A 100 -8.83 -4.00 3.28
C PRO A 100 -8.71 -4.97 4.46
N ASP A 101 -9.81 -5.14 5.17
CA ASP A 101 -9.98 -6.11 6.25
C ASP A 101 -9.96 -7.54 5.68
N LEU A 102 -8.90 -8.28 5.94
CA LEU A 102 -8.74 -9.65 5.44
C LEU A 102 -9.39 -10.71 6.34
N SER A 103 -9.91 -10.31 7.51
CA SER A 103 -10.53 -11.22 8.48
C SER A 103 -12.01 -11.47 8.20
N ASP A 104 -12.66 -10.62 7.39
CA ASP A 104 -14.06 -10.80 6.98
C ASP A 104 -14.17 -11.54 5.64
N ALA A 105 -14.83 -12.69 5.65
CA ALA A 105 -15.02 -13.53 4.47
C ALA A 105 -15.77 -12.80 3.34
N LYS A 106 -16.73 -11.92 3.67
CA LYS A 106 -17.45 -11.13 2.65
C LYS A 106 -16.51 -10.13 1.99
N ASN A 107 -15.74 -9.39 2.78
CA ASN A 107 -14.75 -8.45 2.26
C ASN A 107 -13.70 -9.15 1.38
N MET A 108 -13.28 -10.36 1.77
CA MET A 108 -12.38 -11.20 0.99
C MET A 108 -12.95 -11.60 -0.36
N GLU A 109 -14.23 -11.98 -0.43
CA GLU A 109 -14.89 -12.27 -1.70
C GLU A 109 -14.95 -11.03 -2.62
N PHE A 110 -15.26 -9.86 -2.05
CA PHE A 110 -15.22 -8.59 -2.80
C PHE A 110 -13.81 -8.26 -3.29
N LEU A 111 -12.79 -8.44 -2.45
CA LEU A 111 -11.39 -8.23 -2.79
C LEU A 111 -10.96 -9.15 -3.95
N ARG A 112 -11.33 -10.44 -3.89
CA ARG A 112 -11.01 -11.43 -4.92
C ARG A 112 -11.65 -11.07 -6.26
N ASN A 113 -12.92 -10.67 -6.25
CA ASN A 113 -13.69 -10.29 -7.45
C ASN A 113 -13.43 -8.85 -7.92
N TRP A 114 -12.57 -8.11 -7.23
CA TRP A 114 -12.31 -6.72 -7.56
C TRP A 114 -11.64 -6.57 -8.93
N ASN A 115 -12.23 -5.76 -9.81
CA ASN A 115 -11.76 -5.58 -11.19
C ASN A 115 -10.82 -4.37 -11.39
N GLY A 116 -10.30 -3.77 -10.31
CA GLY A 116 -9.42 -2.60 -10.38
C GLY A 116 -10.15 -1.26 -10.49
N THR A 117 -11.47 -1.21 -10.30
CA THR A 117 -12.24 0.04 -10.37
C THR A 117 -12.26 0.80 -9.04
N PHE A 118 -12.18 2.13 -9.12
CA PHE A 118 -12.26 3.01 -7.95
C PHE A 118 -13.60 2.96 -7.22
N GLY A 119 -14.70 2.67 -7.93
CA GLY A 119 -16.03 2.62 -7.32
C GLY A 119 -16.19 1.47 -6.33
N LEU A 120 -15.58 0.32 -6.64
CA LEU A 120 -15.61 -0.85 -5.76
C LEU A 120 -14.72 -0.69 -4.51
N LEU A 121 -13.75 0.24 -4.51
CA LEU A 121 -12.97 0.53 -3.30
C LEU A 121 -13.84 1.03 -2.15
N ASN A 122 -14.92 1.76 -2.44
CA ASN A 122 -15.86 2.24 -1.43
C ASN A 122 -16.74 1.12 -0.84
N ILE A 123 -16.81 -0.03 -1.52
CA ILE A 123 -17.59 -1.19 -1.05
C ILE A 123 -16.72 -2.07 -0.15
N LEU A 124 -15.40 -2.08 -0.38
CA LEU A 124 -14.46 -2.80 0.48
C LEU A 124 -14.43 -2.19 1.88
N ARG A 125 -14.46 -3.05 2.88
CA ARG A 125 -14.24 -2.67 4.26
C ARG A 125 -12.75 -2.38 4.43
N LEU A 126 -12.40 -1.10 4.53
CA LEU A 126 -11.05 -0.65 4.80
C LEU A 126 -10.88 -0.39 6.30
N ILE A 127 -9.82 -0.92 6.88
CA ILE A 127 -9.41 -0.74 8.26
C ILE A 127 -8.01 -0.12 8.30
N ARG A 128 -7.64 0.46 9.45
CA ARG A 128 -6.28 0.93 9.68
C ARG A 128 -5.55 -0.07 10.56
N ILE A 129 -4.41 -0.55 10.12
CA ILE A 129 -3.55 -1.48 10.89
C ILE A 129 -2.20 -0.81 11.14
N ASP A 130 -1.72 -0.89 12.37
CA ASP A 130 -0.40 -0.37 12.75
C ASP A 130 0.73 -1.40 12.54
N ASP A 131 1.95 -1.00 12.90
CA ASP A 131 3.11 -1.88 12.82
C ASP A 131 2.96 -3.14 13.67
N LYS A 132 2.14 -3.13 14.73
CA LYS A 132 1.96 -4.26 15.64
C LYS A 132 0.91 -5.26 15.15
N GLY A 133 0.17 -4.93 14.10
CA GLY A 133 -0.97 -5.73 13.64
C GLY A 133 -2.24 -5.44 14.44
N GLU A 134 -2.29 -4.29 15.12
CA GLU A 134 -3.46 -3.85 15.87
C GLU A 134 -4.29 -2.90 15.01
N GLN A 135 -5.61 -3.01 15.11
CA GLN A 135 -6.50 -2.10 14.40
C GLN A 135 -6.47 -0.73 15.08
N VAL A 136 -5.95 0.28 14.39
CA VAL A 136 -6.00 1.66 14.84
C VAL A 136 -7.42 2.17 14.64
N LEU A 137 -8.21 2.13 15.70
CA LEU A 137 -9.46 2.87 15.78
C LEU A 137 -9.09 4.35 15.86
N GLY A 138 -9.08 5.02 14.69
CA GLY A 138 -8.99 6.48 14.67
C GLY A 138 -10.12 7.02 15.54
N GLY A 139 -9.77 7.77 16.58
CA GLY A 139 -10.75 8.47 17.39
C GLY A 139 -11.70 9.22 16.47
N ASN A 140 -13.00 8.96 16.61
CA ASN A 140 -14.03 9.78 16.01
C ASN A 140 -13.89 11.18 16.62
N GLU A 141 -13.17 12.07 15.95
CA GLU A 141 -13.21 13.52 16.17
C GLU A 141 -13.47 14.21 14.84
#